data_AF-A0A8H4WU23-F1
#
_entry.id   AF-A0A8H4WU23-F1
#
_cell.length_a   1.000
_cell.length_b   1.000
_cell.length_c   1.000
_cell.angle_alpha   90.00
_cell.angle_beta   90.00
_cell.angle_gamma   90.00
#
_symmetry.space_group_name_H-M   'P 1'
#
loop_
_entity.id
_entity.type
_entity.pdbx_description
1 polymer ?
#
loop_
_entity_poly.entity_id
_entity_poly.type
_entity_poly.pdbx_seq_one_letter_code
_entity_poly.pdbx_strand_id
1 'polypeptide(L)'
;MIAASRVTYAYARDDCFPLSGLWKQVNNRTQTPVNAVILNGVLGILMCLLIFGGTVAIGALFSIGAIAQFIAFAIPIAIRVFIVGDRFKPGPWNLGKWSKPIGATGAMFVFLMLPILCLPSVTGNDLTADLMNWTCLVYGAPMLAVSIWWVVDAKNWFKGPKVNVEHSLYIEDVTGVPPLPEGEKEDDTAVTVSKDGADSKDAIA
;
A
#
# COMPACT_ATOMS: atom_id res chain seq x y z
N MET A 1 7.68 16.59 -4.06
CA MET A 1 7.83 15.94 -5.39
C MET A 1 8.74 14.72 -5.39
N ILE A 2 9.93 14.75 -4.76
CA ILE A 2 10.87 13.60 -4.79
C ILE A 2 10.30 12.33 -4.12
N ALA A 3 9.68 12.45 -2.94
CA ALA A 3 9.08 11.29 -2.26
C ALA A 3 7.89 10.71 -3.05
N ALA A 4 6.99 11.58 -3.53
CA ALA A 4 5.81 11.20 -4.31
C ALA A 4 6.18 10.48 -5.62
N SER A 5 7.23 10.94 -6.32
CA SER A 5 7.66 10.29 -7.57
C SER A 5 8.26 8.92 -7.33
N ARG A 6 8.95 8.68 -6.20
CA ARG A 6 9.44 7.35 -5.82
C ARG A 6 8.30 6.37 -5.53
N VAL A 7 7.26 6.82 -4.82
CA VAL A 7 6.07 6.01 -4.56
C VAL A 7 5.32 5.69 -5.87
N THR A 8 5.15 6.71 -6.73
CA THR A 8 4.52 6.54 -8.05
C THR A 8 5.29 5.55 -8.91
N TYR A 9 6.62 5.63 -8.90
CA TYR A 9 7.50 4.69 -9.61
C TYR A 9 7.37 3.25 -9.07
N ALA A 10 7.33 3.08 -7.74
CA ALA A 10 7.15 1.77 -7.13
C ALA A 10 5.82 1.13 -7.55
N TYR A 11 4.73 1.90 -7.56
CA TYR A 11 3.43 1.43 -8.06
C TYR A 11 3.44 1.14 -9.57
N ALA A 12 4.13 1.96 -10.37
CA ALA A 12 4.25 1.72 -11.81
C ALA A 12 5.09 0.47 -12.14
N ARG A 13 6.10 0.15 -11.32
CA ARG A 13 6.91 -1.08 -11.45
C ARG A 13 6.08 -2.34 -11.22
N ASP A 14 5.15 -2.27 -10.28
CA ASP A 14 4.23 -3.35 -9.94
C ASP A 14 3.01 -3.37 -10.90
N ASP A 15 3.06 -2.59 -11.99
CA ASP A 15 1.99 -2.44 -12.98
C ASP A 15 0.63 -2.05 -12.34
N CYS A 16 0.61 -1.19 -11.30
CA CYS A 16 -0.66 -0.73 -10.69
C CYS A 16 -1.49 0.22 -11.57
N PHE A 17 -0.88 0.85 -12.58
CA PHE A 17 -1.54 1.87 -13.40
C PHE A 17 -1.83 1.40 -14.82
N PRO A 18 -2.93 1.86 -15.44
CA PRO A 18 -3.06 1.72 -16.89
C PRO A 18 -1.89 2.49 -17.54
N LEU A 19 -1.28 1.91 -18.57
CA LEU A 19 -0.07 2.46 -19.22
C LEU A 19 1.16 2.56 -18.28
N SER A 20 1.26 1.67 -17.27
CA SER A 20 2.43 1.56 -16.37
C SER A 20 3.78 1.59 -17.10
N GLY A 21 3.82 1.08 -18.33
CA GLY A 21 4.98 1.09 -19.22
C GLY A 21 5.62 2.47 -19.44
N LEU A 22 4.82 3.53 -19.52
CA LEU A 22 5.32 4.90 -19.71
C LEU A 22 5.84 5.51 -18.40
N TRP A 23 5.21 5.18 -17.28
CA TRP A 23 5.50 5.78 -15.97
C TRP A 23 6.65 5.10 -15.24
N LYS A 24 6.94 3.84 -15.57
CA LYS A 24 8.05 3.06 -15.00
C LYS A 24 9.41 3.35 -15.66
N GLN A 25 9.48 4.25 -16.64
CA GLN A 25 10.73 4.55 -17.32
C GLN A 25 11.62 5.47 -16.45
N VAL A 26 12.86 5.02 -16.20
CA VAL A 26 13.89 5.81 -15.52
C VAL A 26 14.84 6.37 -16.56
N ASN A 27 15.25 7.64 -16.40
CA ASN A 27 16.23 8.25 -17.28
C ASN A 27 17.65 7.73 -16.94
N ASN A 28 18.36 7.17 -17.93
CA ASN A 28 19.70 6.61 -17.75
C ASN A 28 20.76 7.62 -17.27
N ARG A 29 20.60 8.92 -17.58
CA ARG A 29 21.58 9.96 -17.23
C ARG A 29 21.44 10.45 -15.79
N THR A 30 20.22 10.70 -15.35
CA THR A 30 19.92 11.26 -14.03
C THR A 30 19.49 10.21 -13.01
N GLN A 31 19.26 8.96 -13.43
CA GLN A 31 18.78 7.86 -12.58
C GLN A 31 17.49 8.21 -11.81
N THR A 32 16.68 9.12 -12.38
CA THR A 32 15.45 9.62 -11.77
C THR A 32 14.24 9.31 -12.65
N PRO A 33 13.08 8.97 -12.04
CA PRO A 33 11.84 8.73 -12.78
C PRO A 33 11.18 10.06 -13.16
N VAL A 34 11.65 10.68 -14.24
CA VAL A 34 11.18 12.01 -14.69
C VAL A 34 9.69 11.99 -15.05
N ASN A 35 9.21 10.93 -15.71
CA ASN A 35 7.81 10.79 -16.10
C ASN A 35 6.86 10.78 -14.88
N ALA A 36 7.28 10.13 -13.79
CA ALA A 36 6.53 10.13 -12.54
C ALA A 36 6.50 11.52 -11.88
N VAL A 37 7.58 12.30 -11.98
CA VAL A 37 7.61 13.69 -11.48
C VAL A 37 6.64 14.57 -12.29
N ILE A 38 6.64 14.45 -13.61
CA ILE A 38 5.74 15.21 -14.49
C ILE A 38 4.28 14.87 -14.17
N LEU A 39 3.93 13.59 -14.02
CA LEU A 39 2.59 13.16 -13.62
C LEU A 39 2.14 13.84 -12.32
N ASN A 40 2.98 13.77 -11.28
CA ASN A 40 2.67 14.39 -9.98
C ASN A 40 2.56 15.92 -10.09
N GLY A 41 3.40 16.55 -10.90
CA GLY A 41 3.36 17.99 -11.14
C GLY A 41 2.07 18.42 -11.85
N VAL A 42 1.69 17.72 -12.91
CA VAL A 42 0.43 17.98 -13.65
C VAL A 42 -0.77 17.77 -12.73
N LEU A 43 -0.80 16.68 -11.96
CA LEU A 43 -1.89 16.44 -11.00
C LEU A 43 -1.96 17.54 -9.94
N GLY A 44 -0.81 17.97 -9.41
CA GLY A 44 -0.74 19.09 -8.46
C GLY A 44 -1.27 20.41 -9.06
N ILE A 45 -0.92 20.71 -10.31
CA ILE A 45 -1.45 21.87 -11.03
C ILE A 45 -2.96 21.76 -11.19
N LEU A 46 -3.48 20.60 -11.63
CA LEU A 46 -4.93 20.37 -11.74
C LEU A 46 -5.65 20.58 -10.42
N MET A 47 -5.06 20.15 -9.30
CA MET A 47 -5.60 20.41 -7.97
C MET A 47 -5.55 21.90 -7.62
N CYS A 48 -4.50 22.63 -7.99
CA CYS A 48 -4.44 24.09 -7.79
C CYS A 48 -5.52 24.85 -8.58
N LEU A 49 -5.95 24.36 -9.75
CA LEU A 49 -7.04 24.99 -10.51
C LEU A 49 -8.38 25.01 -9.76
N LEU A 50 -8.56 24.19 -8.70
CA LEU A 50 -9.75 24.23 -7.85
C LEU A 50 -9.91 25.57 -7.11
N ILE A 51 -8.88 26.42 -7.08
CA ILE A 51 -8.99 27.79 -6.56
C ILE A 51 -10.07 28.61 -7.28
N PHE A 52 -10.31 28.34 -8.56
CA PHE A 52 -11.37 28.99 -9.33
C PHE A 52 -12.78 28.49 -8.97
N GLY A 53 -12.88 27.36 -8.27
CA GLY A 53 -14.14 26.77 -7.78
C GLY A 53 -14.66 27.37 -6.48
N GLY A 54 -14.01 28.41 -5.94
CA GLY A 54 -14.43 29.11 -4.73
C GLY A 54 -13.89 28.50 -3.43
N THR A 55 -14.25 29.13 -2.31
CA THR A 55 -13.75 28.76 -0.96
C THR A 55 -14.22 27.36 -0.53
N VAL A 56 -15.43 26.96 -0.94
CA VAL A 56 -15.99 25.63 -0.67
C VAL A 56 -15.14 24.53 -1.32
N ALA A 57 -14.71 24.71 -2.58
CA ALA A 57 -13.89 23.74 -3.30
C ALA A 57 -12.49 23.58 -2.69
N ILE A 58 -11.85 24.68 -2.30
CA ILE A 58 -10.54 24.65 -1.63
C ILE A 58 -10.66 24.01 -0.24
N GLY A 59 -11.69 24.37 0.52
CA GLY A 59 -11.97 23.78 1.83
C GLY A 59 -12.16 22.26 1.74
N ALA A 60 -12.92 21.80 0.75
CA ALA A 60 -13.09 20.37 0.47
C ALA A 60 -11.76 19.67 0.16
N LEU A 61 -10.87 20.30 -0.64
CA LEU A 61 -9.56 19.74 -0.98
C LEU A 61 -8.70 19.49 0.27
N PHE A 62 -8.64 20.45 1.19
CA PHE A 62 -7.88 20.28 2.43
C PHE A 62 -8.46 19.18 3.33
N SER A 63 -9.79 19.10 3.43
CA SER A 63 -10.47 18.06 4.21
C SER A 63 -10.22 16.66 3.64
N ILE A 64 -10.20 16.51 2.31
CA ILE A 64 -9.88 15.24 1.66
C ILE A 64 -8.45 14.82 1.99
N GLY A 65 -7.49 15.75 2.01
CA GLY A 65 -6.11 15.46 2.38
C GLY A 65 -6.01 14.83 3.78
N ALA A 66 -6.78 15.34 4.74
CA ALA A 66 -6.84 14.79 6.08
C ALA A 66 -7.52 13.41 6.12
N ILE A 67 -8.69 13.26 5.48
CA ILE A 67 -9.44 11.99 5.47
C ILE A 67 -8.65 10.88 4.75
N ALA A 68 -8.06 11.20 3.59
CA ALA A 68 -7.26 10.24 2.83
C ALA A 68 -6.04 9.77 3.64
N GLN A 69 -5.39 10.68 4.38
CA GLN A 69 -4.28 10.34 5.27
C GLN A 69 -4.72 9.41 6.41
N PHE A 70 -5.83 9.72 7.07
CA PHE A 70 -6.37 8.88 8.13
C PHE A 70 -6.66 7.46 7.64
N ILE A 71 -7.29 7.33 6.47
CA ILE A 71 -7.60 6.03 5.87
C ILE A 71 -6.32 5.29 5.46
N ALA A 72 -5.39 5.98 4.80
CA ALA A 72 -4.12 5.39 4.35
C ALA A 72 -3.30 4.82 5.52
N PHE A 73 -3.37 5.43 6.70
CA PHE A 73 -2.70 4.93 7.90
C PHE A 73 -3.52 3.89 8.66
N ALA A 74 -4.84 4.01 8.68
CA ALA A 74 -5.70 3.04 9.34
C ALA A 74 -5.69 1.67 8.64
N ILE A 75 -5.65 1.63 7.30
CA ILE A 75 -5.67 0.39 6.52
C ILE A 75 -4.57 -0.60 6.94
N PRO A 76 -3.26 -0.28 6.90
CA PRO A 76 -2.22 -1.24 7.26
C PRO A 76 -2.28 -1.64 8.75
N ILE A 77 -2.69 -0.72 9.64
CA ILE A 77 -2.88 -1.03 11.06
C ILE A 77 -4.04 -2.03 11.23
N ALA A 78 -5.17 -1.80 10.55
CA ALA A 78 -6.33 -2.65 10.59
C ALA A 78 -6.03 -4.04 9.98
N ILE A 79 -5.36 -4.10 8.83
CA ILE A 79 -4.93 -5.36 8.22
C ILE A 79 -4.05 -6.15 9.20
N ARG A 80 -3.09 -5.49 9.83
CA ARG A 80 -2.20 -6.13 10.81
C ARG A 80 -2.98 -6.70 12.00
N VAL A 81 -3.87 -5.90 12.59
CA VAL A 81 -4.57 -6.25 13.83
C VAL A 81 -5.68 -7.28 13.58
N PHE A 82 -6.46 -7.12 12.52
CA PHE A 82 -7.69 -7.89 12.28
C PHE A 82 -7.55 -9.02 11.26
N ILE A 83 -6.67 -8.91 10.25
CA ILE A 83 -6.58 -9.88 9.13
C ILE A 83 -5.36 -10.80 9.29
N VAL A 84 -4.19 -10.24 9.55
CA VAL A 84 -2.93 -10.99 9.64
C VAL A 84 -2.80 -11.68 11.00
N GLY A 85 -3.18 -10.99 12.08
CA GLY A 85 -3.20 -11.55 13.43
C GLY A 85 -1.83 -12.08 13.84
N ASP A 86 -1.76 -13.38 14.15
CA ASP A 86 -0.55 -14.07 14.61
C ASP A 86 0.38 -14.56 13.48
N ARG A 87 -0.02 -14.42 12.21
CA ARG A 87 0.86 -14.75 11.07
C ARG A 87 1.96 -13.72 10.85
N PHE A 88 1.93 -12.61 11.59
CA PHE A 88 2.92 -11.55 11.49
C PHE A 88 4.20 -11.95 12.23
N LYS A 89 5.32 -12.10 11.51
CA LYS A 89 6.63 -12.31 12.11
C LYS A 89 7.14 -10.97 12.69
N PRO A 90 7.45 -10.89 14.00
CA PRO A 90 7.97 -9.66 14.60
C PRO A 90 9.37 -9.34 14.08
N GLY A 91 9.62 -8.07 13.77
CA GLY A 91 10.96 -7.59 13.43
C GLY A 91 11.88 -7.46 14.65
N PRO A 92 13.15 -7.05 14.44
CA PRO A 92 14.14 -6.86 15.51
C PRO A 92 13.65 -5.98 16.66
N TRP A 93 12.77 -5.02 16.35
CA TRP A 93 12.04 -4.24 17.34
C TRP A 93 10.55 -4.57 17.30
N ASN A 94 9.98 -4.86 18.47
CA ASN A 94 8.56 -5.14 18.62
C ASN A 94 8.03 -4.65 19.98
N LEU A 95 6.76 -4.25 19.99
CA LEU A 95 6.04 -3.85 21.21
C LEU A 95 5.53 -5.06 22.03
N GLY A 96 5.92 -6.27 21.65
CA GLY A 96 5.42 -7.52 22.22
C GLY A 96 3.89 -7.57 22.29
N LYS A 97 3.38 -7.92 23.47
CA LYS A 97 1.94 -8.11 23.74
C LYS A 97 1.10 -6.83 23.60
N TRP A 98 1.72 -5.65 23.74
CA TRP A 98 1.02 -4.35 23.62
C TRP A 98 0.76 -3.93 22.17
N SER A 99 1.35 -4.64 21.21
CA SER A 99 1.29 -4.23 19.82
C SER A 99 -0.09 -4.37 19.18
N LYS A 100 -0.89 -5.38 19.61
CA LYS A 100 -2.28 -5.56 19.17
C LYS A 100 -3.25 -4.54 19.80
N PRO A 101 -3.30 -4.35 21.15
CA PRO A 101 -4.24 -3.42 21.75
C PRO A 101 -4.00 -1.96 21.33
N ILE A 102 -2.73 -1.52 21.23
CA ILE A 102 -2.43 -0.15 20.79
C ILE A 102 -2.86 0.06 19.33
N GLY A 103 -2.59 -0.92 18.46
CA GLY A 103 -3.04 -0.88 17.07
C GLY A 103 -4.57 -0.89 16.94
N ALA A 104 -5.26 -1.69 17.75
CA ALA A 104 -6.72 -1.77 17.77
C ALA A 104 -7.34 -0.44 18.22
N THR A 105 -6.87 0.14 19.31
CA THR A 105 -7.34 1.44 19.81
C THR A 105 -7.09 2.55 18.79
N GLY A 106 -5.91 2.56 18.14
CA GLY A 106 -5.58 3.52 17.09
C GLY A 106 -6.51 3.39 15.88
N ALA A 107 -6.73 2.17 15.39
CA ALA A 107 -7.65 1.93 14.28
C ALA A 107 -9.09 2.32 14.64
N MET A 108 -9.57 1.92 15.82
CA MET A 108 -10.92 2.26 16.31
C MET A 108 -11.11 3.77 16.45
N PHE A 109 -10.11 4.50 16.97
CA PHE A 109 -10.14 5.96 17.05
C PHE A 109 -10.27 6.60 15.66
N VAL A 110 -9.51 6.11 14.67
CA VAL A 110 -9.63 6.63 13.30
C VAL A 110 -11.01 6.31 12.71
N PHE A 111 -11.52 5.09 12.88
CA PHE A 111 -12.87 4.72 12.42
C PHE A 111 -13.97 5.58 13.05
N LEU A 112 -13.80 5.98 14.31
CA LEU A 112 -14.71 6.91 14.99
C LEU A 112 -14.58 8.34 14.42
N MET A 113 -13.37 8.77 14.09
CA MET A 113 -13.12 10.13 13.57
C MET A 113 -13.63 10.33 12.14
N LEU A 114 -13.58 9.31 11.27
CA LEU A 114 -14.02 9.41 9.88
C LEU A 114 -15.43 10.01 9.68
N PRO A 115 -16.51 9.48 10.32
CA PRO A 115 -17.83 10.06 10.18
C PRO A 115 -17.92 11.46 10.80
N ILE A 116 -17.24 11.69 11.93
CA ILE A 116 -17.25 13.00 12.60
C ILE A 116 -16.65 14.08 11.71
N LEU A 117 -15.56 13.77 11.00
CA LEU A 117 -14.92 14.70 10.06
C LEU A 117 -15.78 14.97 8.81
N CYS A 118 -16.79 14.15 8.54
CA CYS A 118 -17.74 14.36 7.44
C CYS A 118 -18.96 15.18 7.86
N LEU A 119 -19.16 15.45 9.15
CA LEU A 119 -20.30 16.24 9.62
C LEU A 119 -20.09 17.74 9.32
N PRO A 120 -21.17 18.48 9.02
CA PRO A 120 -21.13 19.93 8.89
C PRO A 120 -20.91 20.60 10.26
N SER A 121 -20.28 21.78 10.26
CA SER A 121 -20.06 22.58 11.47
C SER A 121 -21.32 23.31 11.95
N VAL A 122 -22.34 23.40 11.10
CA VAL A 122 -23.64 24.02 11.38
C VAL A 122 -24.76 22.99 11.27
N THR A 123 -25.83 23.17 12.05
CA THR A 123 -26.99 22.26 12.07
C THR A 123 -28.29 23.07 12.06
N GLY A 124 -29.39 22.48 11.58
CA GLY A 124 -30.71 23.13 11.56
C GLY A 124 -31.00 23.95 10.30
N ASN A 125 -31.77 25.03 10.45
CA ASN A 125 -32.27 25.86 9.33
C ASN A 125 -31.19 26.69 8.63
N ASP A 126 -30.00 26.83 9.22
CA ASP A 126 -28.87 27.58 8.64
C ASP A 126 -28.00 26.72 7.69
N LEU A 127 -28.40 25.47 7.43
CA LEU A 127 -27.66 24.58 6.53
C LEU A 127 -27.88 25.00 5.07
N THR A 128 -26.99 25.83 4.55
CA THR A 128 -26.90 26.15 3.13
C THR A 128 -25.86 25.28 2.43
N ALA A 129 -25.96 25.14 1.10
CA ALA A 129 -25.03 24.33 0.30
C ALA A 129 -23.56 24.79 0.45
N ASP A 130 -23.35 26.08 0.72
CA ASP A 130 -22.03 26.68 0.93
C ASP A 130 -21.43 26.36 2.31
N LEU A 131 -22.27 26.04 3.30
CA LEU A 131 -21.87 25.69 4.66
C LEU A 131 -21.82 24.16 4.90
N MET A 132 -22.21 23.37 3.90
CA MET A 132 -22.19 21.92 4.00
C MET A 132 -20.76 21.36 3.84
N ASN A 133 -20.45 20.33 4.62
CA ASN A 133 -19.20 19.60 4.49
C ASN A 133 -19.30 18.58 3.33
N TRP A 134 -18.70 18.91 2.19
CA TRP A 134 -18.72 18.07 0.99
C TRP A 134 -17.67 16.95 0.98
N THR A 135 -16.90 16.78 2.06
CA THR A 135 -15.73 15.89 2.06
C THR A 135 -16.10 14.44 1.78
N CYS A 136 -17.25 13.96 2.28
CA CYS A 136 -17.72 12.60 2.02
C CYS A 136 -17.97 12.34 0.53
N LEU A 137 -18.53 13.32 -0.19
CA LEU A 137 -18.80 13.21 -1.61
C LEU A 137 -17.50 13.29 -2.42
N VAL A 138 -16.66 14.29 -2.14
CA VAL A 138 -15.45 14.53 -2.94
C VAL A 138 -14.38 13.47 -2.67
N TYR A 139 -14.35 12.85 -1.49
CA TYR A 139 -13.54 11.65 -1.24
C TYR A 139 -14.21 10.37 -1.76
N GLY A 140 -15.51 10.21 -1.51
CA GLY A 140 -16.25 8.99 -1.85
C GLY A 140 -16.42 8.76 -3.34
N ALA A 141 -16.61 9.82 -4.14
CA ALA A 141 -16.80 9.68 -5.58
C ALA A 141 -15.55 9.13 -6.30
N PRO A 142 -14.33 9.65 -6.08
CA PRO A 142 -13.11 9.03 -6.61
C PRO A 142 -12.88 7.60 -6.12
N MET A 143 -13.14 7.33 -4.83
CA MET A 143 -12.99 5.97 -4.29
C MET A 143 -13.97 4.98 -4.91
N LEU A 144 -15.21 5.38 -5.14
CA LEU A 144 -16.19 4.58 -5.86
C LEU A 144 -15.75 4.36 -7.32
N ALA A 145 -15.30 5.39 -8.01
CA ALA A 145 -14.82 5.27 -9.40
C ALA A 145 -13.65 4.27 -9.50
N VAL A 146 -12.67 4.35 -8.60
CA VAL A 146 -11.55 3.40 -8.54
C VAL A 146 -12.02 1.99 -8.19
N SER A 147 -12.97 1.85 -7.25
CA SER A 147 -13.52 0.54 -6.87
C SER A 147 -14.28 -0.11 -8.01
N ILE A 148 -15.07 0.66 -8.77
CA ILE A 148 -15.77 0.18 -9.97
C ILE A 148 -14.75 -0.24 -11.03
N TRP A 149 -13.75 0.59 -11.31
CA TRP A 149 -12.69 0.27 -12.26
C TRP A 149 -11.94 -1.02 -11.87
N TRP A 150 -11.68 -1.21 -10.57
CA TRP A 150 -11.09 -2.43 -10.04
C TRP A 150 -11.94 -3.68 -10.31
N VAL A 151 -13.25 -3.60 -10.04
CA VAL A 151 -14.17 -4.72 -10.21
C VAL A 151 -14.41 -5.06 -11.68
N VAL A 152 -14.41 -4.06 -12.56
CA VAL A 152 -14.68 -4.22 -14.00
C VAL A 152 -13.46 -4.76 -14.74
N ASP A 153 -12.29 -4.17 -14.54
CA ASP A 153 -11.11 -4.43 -15.39
C ASP A 153 -9.85 -4.76 -14.58
N ALA A 154 -9.50 -3.94 -13.58
CA ALA A 154 -8.18 -4.02 -12.96
C ALA A 154 -7.87 -5.37 -12.27
N LYS A 155 -8.89 -6.02 -11.68
CA LYS A 155 -8.70 -7.35 -11.05
C LYS A 155 -8.27 -8.45 -12.03
N ASN A 156 -8.51 -8.28 -13.33
CA ASN A 156 -8.23 -9.33 -14.33
C ASN A 156 -6.78 -9.29 -14.82
N TRP A 157 -6.14 -8.12 -14.80
CA TRP A 157 -4.79 -7.92 -15.34
C TRP A 157 -3.74 -7.54 -14.28
N PHE A 158 -4.16 -7.05 -13.11
CA PHE A 158 -3.25 -6.74 -12.01
C PHE A 158 -2.73 -8.02 -11.36
N LYS A 159 -1.45 -8.34 -11.62
CA LYS A 159 -0.71 -9.35 -10.86
C LYS A 159 -0.03 -8.63 -9.70
N GLY A 160 -0.17 -9.16 -8.49
CA GLY A 160 0.34 -8.53 -7.26
C GLY A 160 1.83 -8.17 -7.29
N PRO A 161 2.35 -7.57 -6.20
CA PRO A 161 3.69 -6.99 -6.17
C PRO A 161 4.76 -7.95 -6.71
N LYS A 162 5.54 -7.51 -7.69
CA LYS A 162 6.64 -8.29 -8.24
C LYS A 162 7.78 -8.29 -7.22
N VAL A 163 7.95 -9.42 -6.55
CA VAL A 163 9.02 -9.62 -5.57
C VAL A 163 10.33 -9.79 -6.32
N ASN A 164 11.04 -8.68 -6.56
CA ASN A 164 12.32 -8.69 -7.29
C ASN A 164 13.53 -9.11 -6.44
N VAL A 165 13.32 -9.49 -5.19
CA VAL A 165 14.38 -9.98 -4.30
C VAL A 165 13.76 -11.11 -3.52
N GLU A 166 14.09 -12.35 -3.88
CA GLU A 166 13.93 -13.49 -2.99
C GLU A 166 14.44 -13.14 -1.60
N HIS A 167 13.94 -13.81 -0.58
CA HIS A 167 14.38 -13.74 0.81
C HIS A 167 15.87 -14.09 1.03
N SER A 168 16.83 -13.46 0.34
CA SER A 168 18.27 -13.63 0.59
C SER A 168 18.74 -12.99 1.89
N LEU A 169 17.91 -12.15 2.54
CA LEU A 169 18.18 -11.62 3.89
C LEU A 169 17.99 -12.65 5.02
N TYR A 170 17.50 -13.87 4.74
CA TYR A 170 17.23 -14.88 5.79
C TYR A 170 18.00 -16.19 5.65
N ILE A 171 18.78 -16.40 4.59
CA ILE A 171 19.59 -17.62 4.46
C ILE A 171 20.95 -17.47 5.16
N GLU A 172 21.55 -16.27 5.12
CA GLU A 172 22.89 -16.02 5.67
C GLU A 172 22.97 -16.31 7.18
N ASP A 173 21.97 -15.86 7.96
CA ASP A 173 22.06 -15.86 9.43
C ASP A 173 21.67 -17.20 10.09
N VAL A 174 20.99 -18.10 9.37
CA VAL A 174 20.50 -19.37 9.92
C VAL A 174 21.31 -20.58 9.42
N THR A 175 21.92 -20.51 8.24
CA THR A 175 22.57 -21.69 7.65
C THR A 175 24.09 -21.62 7.59
N GLY A 176 24.70 -20.43 7.75
CA GLY A 176 26.16 -20.27 7.59
C GLY A 176 26.66 -20.70 6.21
N VAL A 177 25.77 -20.83 5.22
CA VAL A 177 26.10 -21.22 3.86
C VAL A 177 26.45 -19.96 3.08
N PRO A 178 27.68 -19.81 2.57
CA PRO A 178 28.04 -18.67 1.73
C PRO A 178 27.21 -18.69 0.43
N PRO A 179 26.95 -17.52 -0.18
CA PRO A 179 26.13 -17.42 -1.38
C PRO A 179 26.70 -18.30 -2.49
N LEU A 180 25.82 -19.06 -3.15
CA LEU A 180 26.17 -19.81 -4.34
C LEU A 180 26.66 -18.84 -5.42
N PRO A 181 27.72 -19.19 -6.17
CA PRO A 181 28.30 -18.31 -7.17
C PRO A 181 27.23 -17.95 -8.21
N GLU A 182 27.10 -16.65 -8.42
CA GLU A 182 26.14 -16.01 -9.33
C GLU A 182 26.47 -16.44 -10.77
N GLY A 183 25.84 -17.49 -11.29
CA GLY A 183 26.28 -18.04 -12.58
C GLY A 183 25.50 -19.15 -13.27
N GLU A 184 24.50 -19.80 -12.69
CA GLU A 184 23.80 -20.89 -13.38
C GLU A 184 22.28 -20.76 -13.32
N LYS A 185 21.69 -20.61 -14.50
CA LYS A 185 20.24 -20.58 -14.73
C LYS A 185 19.71 -21.96 -14.37
N GLU A 186 18.85 -22.04 -13.36
CA GLU A 186 18.16 -23.27 -12.99
C GLU A 186 17.15 -23.64 -14.09
N ASP A 187 17.40 -24.78 -14.75
CA ASP A 187 16.47 -25.45 -15.65
C ASP A 187 15.58 -26.39 -14.81
N ASP A 188 14.28 -26.38 -15.13
CA ASP A 188 13.23 -27.11 -14.42
C ASP A 188 13.56 -28.61 -14.35
N THR A 189 13.79 -29.18 -13.16
CA THR A 189 13.55 -30.62 -12.97
C THR A 189 13.13 -30.96 -11.54
N ALA A 190 11.96 -31.58 -11.44
CA ALA A 190 11.27 -31.99 -10.24
C ALA A 190 12.11 -32.86 -9.28
N VAL A 191 12.14 -32.52 -8.00
CA VAL A 191 12.63 -33.40 -6.94
C VAL A 191 11.43 -34.09 -6.27
N THR A 192 11.17 -35.32 -6.70
CA THR A 192 10.35 -36.28 -5.95
C THR A 192 11.11 -36.71 -4.69
N VAL A 193 10.61 -36.35 -3.52
CA VAL A 193 11.14 -36.82 -2.23
C VAL A 193 10.72 -38.26 -2.02
N SER A 194 11.65 -39.20 -2.20
CA SER A 194 11.54 -40.58 -1.70
C SER A 194 11.81 -40.57 -0.19
N LYS A 195 10.77 -40.87 0.60
CA LYS A 195 10.90 -41.30 1.99
C LYS A 195 11.05 -42.82 1.96
N ASP A 196 12.17 -43.35 2.42
CA ASP A 196 12.24 -44.61 3.19
C ASP A 196 13.69 -44.82 3.67
N GLY A 197 13.85 -45.02 4.98
CA GLY A 197 15.16 -45.26 5.59
C GLY A 197 15.25 -44.91 7.06
N ALA A 198 14.32 -45.42 7.88
CA ALA A 198 14.45 -45.42 9.33
C ALA A 198 14.07 -46.80 9.86
N ASP A 199 15.06 -47.67 10.08
CA ASP A 199 15.18 -48.39 11.35
C ASP A 199 16.57 -49.04 11.46
N SER A 200 17.31 -48.69 12.50
CA SER A 200 18.56 -49.31 12.90
C SER A 200 18.50 -49.46 14.40
N LYS A 201 18.04 -50.63 14.86
CA LYS A 201 18.24 -51.14 16.21
C LYS A 201 18.36 -52.67 16.17
N ASP A 202 19.23 -53.16 17.05
CA ASP A 202 19.36 -54.54 17.53
C ASP A 202 20.36 -55.46 16.79
N ALA A 203 21.61 -55.47 17.26
CA ALA A 203 22.44 -56.69 17.42
C ALA A 203 23.76 -56.38 18.18
N ILE A 204 23.75 -56.48 19.51
CA ILE A 204 24.93 -56.83 20.30
C ILE A 204 24.47 -57.85 21.35
N ALA A 205 25.20 -58.98 21.39
CA ALA A 205 25.08 -60.20 22.21
C ALA A 205 24.24 -61.33 21.61
#